data_AF-A0A7W5ZJV2-F1
#
_entry.id   AF-A0A7W5ZJV2-F1
#
_cell.length_a   1.000
_cell.length_b   1.000
_cell.length_c   1.000
_cell.angle_alpha   90.00
_cell.angle_beta   90.00
_cell.angle_gamma   90.00
#
_symmetry.space_group_name_H-M   'P 1'
#
loop_
_entity.id
_entity.type
_entity.pdbx_description
1 polymer ?
#
loop_
_entity_poly.entity_id
_entity_poly.type
_entity_poly.pdbx_seq_one_letter_code
_entity_poly.pdbx_strand_id
1 'polypeptide(L)'
;MRSKYNCLTTVVLLIVLAYQGKAQMPDSVQTYLDTCLIVLKNNALYANRVNWKEKEAEVREKAKTKAETFEALKVVFTSLGDMHAAFYHEDNSFRLDNTALVERYSDSLKAAWKRGPQIAPRMIDGFAYFVVPYMGAKGQKQIDWYANWLYNEVVKLHKQHPKGWIIDLRLNSGGNIRPMLAGLAPFFSEGGVSYYIGQNGEASDEASFKNGDFVIDGQVQATINDKIAQFPAAKVAVLIGPGTASSGEITAAVFSKRSNTVLIGAPTAGLANATNGFVFNDNKTYFLFSTARIADASKVCFPETIQPNIPIHGQESFQELMQDEIVKAAINWLRH
;
A
#
# COMPACT_ATOMS: atom_id res chain seq x y z
N MET A 1 -38.51 -11.77 97.33
CA MET A 1 -37.83 -12.71 96.41
C MET A 1 -38.09 -12.22 94.98
N ARG A 2 -37.26 -11.31 94.43
CA ARG A 2 -36.19 -11.59 93.45
C ARG A 2 -36.55 -12.68 92.41
N SER A 3 -36.83 -12.25 91.18
CA SER A 3 -36.00 -12.62 90.03
C SER A 3 -36.19 -11.61 88.90
N LYS A 4 -35.09 -10.95 88.53
CA LYS A 4 -34.95 -10.06 87.36
C LYS A 4 -34.44 -10.92 86.21
N TYR A 5 -35.11 -10.93 85.07
CA TYR A 5 -34.52 -11.42 83.83
C TYR A 5 -34.26 -10.24 82.90
N ASN A 6 -32.98 -9.84 82.84
CA ASN A 6 -32.43 -9.00 81.79
C ASN A 6 -32.35 -9.84 80.51
N CYS A 7 -33.06 -9.44 79.45
CA CYS A 7 -32.81 -9.97 78.11
C CYS A 7 -31.93 -8.97 77.36
N LEU A 8 -30.67 -9.35 77.18
CA LEU A 8 -29.64 -8.63 76.44
C LEU A 8 -30.08 -8.44 74.98
N THR A 9 -30.19 -7.19 74.53
CA THR A 9 -30.41 -6.87 73.12
C THR A 9 -29.06 -6.91 72.40
N THR A 10 -28.74 -8.03 71.76
CA THR A 10 -27.53 -8.15 70.93
C THR A 10 -27.76 -7.41 69.61
N VAL A 11 -27.15 -6.24 69.46
CA VAL A 11 -27.08 -5.52 68.17
C VAL A 11 -26.04 -6.23 67.30
N VAL A 12 -26.48 -6.94 66.26
CA VAL A 12 -25.61 -7.49 65.22
C VAL A 12 -25.25 -6.36 64.27
N LEU A 13 -24.01 -5.87 64.37
CA LEU A 13 -23.46 -4.89 63.43
C LEU A 13 -23.11 -5.62 62.12
N LEU A 14 -23.97 -5.48 61.10
CA LEU A 14 -23.69 -5.95 59.74
C LEU A 14 -22.63 -5.05 59.09
N ILE A 15 -21.37 -5.49 59.12
CA ILE A 15 -20.30 -4.88 58.32
C ILE A 15 -20.53 -5.33 56.87
N VAL A 16 -21.11 -4.46 56.06
CA VAL A 16 -21.13 -4.62 54.60
C VAL A 16 -19.73 -4.32 54.09
N LEU A 17 -18.93 -5.37 53.89
CA LEU A 17 -17.71 -5.30 53.09
C LEU A 17 -18.12 -4.98 51.65
N ALA A 18 -18.03 -3.72 51.26
CA ALA A 18 -18.11 -3.31 49.87
C ALA A 18 -16.91 -3.92 49.12
N TYR A 19 -17.08 -5.12 48.58
CA TYR A 19 -16.22 -5.62 47.53
C TYR A 19 -16.33 -4.65 46.36
N GLN A 20 -15.33 -3.78 46.20
CA GLN A 20 -15.07 -3.15 44.91
C GLN A 20 -14.60 -4.25 43.96
N GLY A 21 -15.54 -5.06 43.49
CA GLY A 21 -15.30 -5.91 42.33
C GLY A 21 -14.90 -4.97 41.20
N LYS A 22 -13.66 -5.11 40.69
CA LYS A 22 -13.32 -4.49 39.42
C LYS A 22 -14.38 -4.96 38.43
N ALA A 23 -15.24 -4.06 37.96
CA ALA A 23 -16.27 -4.39 37.00
C ALA A 23 -15.57 -5.07 35.82
N GLN A 24 -15.85 -6.36 35.61
CA GLN A 24 -15.27 -7.13 34.53
C GLN A 24 -15.81 -6.55 33.22
N MET A 25 -14.91 -6.27 32.29
CA MET A 25 -15.26 -5.80 30.95
C MET A 25 -16.26 -6.80 30.33
N PRO A 26 -17.32 -6.33 29.63
CA PRO A 26 -18.26 -7.25 28.99
C PRO A 26 -17.54 -8.18 28.02
N ASP A 27 -17.89 -9.48 28.02
CA ASP A 27 -17.23 -10.50 27.19
C ASP A 27 -17.18 -10.11 25.70
N SER A 28 -18.26 -9.51 25.18
CA SER A 28 -18.29 -9.04 23.79
C SER A 28 -17.28 -7.93 23.45
N VAL A 29 -16.93 -7.08 24.41
CA VAL A 29 -15.88 -6.05 24.24
C VAL A 29 -14.51 -6.73 24.29
N GLN A 30 -14.32 -7.65 25.24
CA GLN A 30 -13.08 -8.41 25.37
C GLN A 30 -12.77 -9.22 24.10
N THR A 31 -13.73 -10.01 23.62
CA THR A 31 -13.57 -10.82 22.41
C THR A 31 -13.25 -9.96 21.18
N TYR A 32 -13.89 -8.80 21.04
CA TYR A 32 -13.61 -7.88 19.95
C TYR A 32 -12.18 -7.34 20.00
N LEU A 33 -11.74 -6.86 21.17
CA LEU A 33 -10.36 -6.38 21.36
C LEU A 33 -9.33 -7.50 21.13
N ASP A 34 -9.58 -8.69 21.67
CA ASP A 34 -8.71 -9.86 21.49
C ASP A 34 -8.56 -10.20 20.00
N THR A 35 -9.67 -10.22 19.26
CA THR A 35 -9.66 -10.45 17.81
C THR A 35 -8.83 -9.40 17.09
N CYS A 36 -9.04 -8.11 17.38
CA CYS A 36 -8.28 -7.02 16.77
C CYS A 36 -6.78 -7.15 17.02
N LEU A 37 -6.40 -7.38 18.29
CA LEU A 37 -5.00 -7.49 18.71
C LEU A 37 -4.32 -8.70 18.08
N ILE A 38 -4.99 -9.86 18.03
CA ILE A 38 -4.48 -11.08 17.38
C ILE A 38 -4.26 -10.84 15.89
N VAL A 39 -5.24 -10.23 15.19
CA VAL A 39 -5.10 -9.94 13.75
C VAL A 39 -3.89 -9.05 13.49
N LEU A 40 -3.72 -7.96 14.25
CA LEU A 40 -2.58 -7.06 14.07
C LEU A 40 -1.25 -7.75 14.40
N LYS A 41 -1.17 -8.46 15.54
CA LYS A 41 0.06 -9.12 16.02
C LYS A 41 0.56 -10.20 15.09
N ASN A 42 -0.36 -10.97 14.50
CA ASN A 42 0.00 -12.13 13.69
C ASN A 42 0.20 -11.81 12.21
N ASN A 43 -0.22 -10.63 11.74
CA ASN A 43 -0.20 -10.32 10.31
C ASN A 43 0.52 -9.01 9.96
N ALA A 44 0.61 -8.03 10.86
CA ALA A 44 1.21 -6.74 10.52
C ALA A 44 2.72 -6.86 10.33
N LEU A 45 3.24 -6.33 9.22
CA LEU A 45 4.66 -6.31 8.88
C LEU A 45 5.52 -5.68 9.99
N TYR A 46 4.97 -4.66 10.64
CA TYR A 46 5.64 -3.87 11.67
C TYR A 46 5.26 -4.27 13.10
N ALA A 47 4.68 -5.46 13.29
CA ALA A 47 4.27 -5.95 14.61
C ALA A 47 5.43 -5.98 15.62
N ASN A 48 6.68 -6.12 15.16
CA ASN A 48 7.87 -6.09 16.00
C ASN A 48 8.20 -4.71 16.60
N ARG A 49 7.60 -3.62 16.10
CA ARG A 49 7.75 -2.26 16.67
C ARG A 49 6.89 -2.06 17.93
N VAL A 50 5.91 -2.93 18.15
CA VAL A 50 4.92 -2.78 19.21
C VAL A 50 5.38 -3.51 20.47
N ASN A 51 5.40 -2.80 21.61
CA ASN A 51 5.47 -3.43 22.92
C ASN A 51 4.10 -4.03 23.28
N TRP A 52 3.82 -5.24 22.78
CA TRP A 52 2.50 -5.87 22.89
C TRP A 52 1.97 -5.96 24.31
N LYS A 53 2.82 -6.31 25.29
CA LYS A 53 2.38 -6.42 26.70
C LYS A 53 1.85 -5.09 27.23
N GLU A 54 2.57 -4.00 26.94
CA GLU A 54 2.19 -2.65 27.38
C GLU A 54 0.95 -2.16 26.63
N LYS A 55 0.93 -2.28 25.29
CA LYS A 55 -0.15 -1.74 24.46
C LYS A 55 -1.45 -2.52 24.58
N GLU A 56 -1.39 -3.84 24.77
CA GLU A 56 -2.58 -4.64 25.08
C GLU A 56 -3.19 -4.21 26.43
N ALA A 57 -2.38 -3.90 27.44
CA ALA A 57 -2.85 -3.39 28.72
C ALA A 57 -3.48 -1.99 28.59
N GLU A 58 -2.82 -1.08 27.85
CA GLU A 58 -3.31 0.27 27.59
C GLU A 58 -4.66 0.27 26.87
N VAL A 59 -4.83 -0.57 25.84
CA VAL A 59 -6.10 -0.73 25.11
C VAL A 59 -7.21 -1.21 26.05
N ARG A 60 -6.95 -2.21 26.89
CA ARG A 60 -7.94 -2.77 27.84
C ARG A 60 -8.26 -1.81 28.98
N GLU A 61 -7.33 -0.93 29.33
CA GLU A 61 -7.59 0.14 30.29
C GLU A 61 -8.54 1.18 29.68
N LYS A 62 -8.29 1.60 28.44
CA LYS A 62 -9.05 2.64 27.73
C LYS A 62 -10.43 2.20 27.24
N ALA A 63 -10.60 0.93 26.85
CA ALA A 63 -11.87 0.43 26.33
C ALA A 63 -12.61 -0.43 27.36
N LYS A 64 -13.68 0.09 27.94
CA LYS A 64 -14.61 -0.65 28.82
C LYS A 64 -15.92 -0.99 28.13
N THR A 65 -16.25 -0.25 27.08
CA THR A 65 -17.47 -0.36 26.26
C THR A 65 -17.10 -0.53 24.78
N LYS A 66 -18.06 -0.98 23.96
CA LYS A 66 -17.85 -1.13 22.50
C LYS A 66 -17.46 0.19 21.83
N ALA A 67 -18.10 1.30 22.22
CA ALA A 67 -17.85 2.62 21.63
C ALA A 67 -16.42 3.13 21.85
N GLU A 68 -15.78 2.74 22.95
CA GLU A 68 -14.41 3.17 23.28
C GLU A 68 -13.32 2.36 22.56
N THR A 69 -13.68 1.21 21.99
CA THR A 69 -12.70 0.29 21.38
C THR A 69 -11.97 0.91 20.20
N PHE A 70 -12.65 1.74 19.40
CA PHE A 70 -12.06 2.40 18.24
C PHE A 70 -10.91 3.33 18.64
N GLU A 71 -11.18 4.28 19.55
CA GLU A 71 -10.15 5.21 20.05
C GLU A 71 -9.04 4.48 20.79
N ALA A 72 -9.37 3.45 21.58
CA ALA A 72 -8.38 2.65 22.27
C ALA A 72 -7.42 1.95 21.29
N LEU A 73 -7.93 1.35 20.21
CA LEU A 73 -7.10 0.62 19.23
C LEU A 73 -6.16 1.53 18.42
N LYS A 74 -6.42 2.84 18.32
CA LYS A 74 -5.51 3.78 17.64
C LYS A 74 -4.10 3.78 18.24
N VAL A 75 -3.96 3.44 19.53
CA VAL A 75 -2.63 3.37 20.19
C VAL A 75 -1.75 2.28 19.57
N VAL A 76 -2.35 1.18 19.12
CA VAL A 76 -1.64 0.06 18.47
C VAL A 76 -1.27 0.45 17.04
N PHE A 77 -2.19 1.05 16.28
CA PHE A 77 -1.90 1.57 14.94
C PHE A 77 -0.78 2.62 14.96
N THR A 78 -0.80 3.51 15.95
CA THR A 78 0.28 4.49 16.16
C THR A 78 1.60 3.82 16.50
N SER A 79 1.59 2.78 17.34
CA SER A 79 2.80 2.03 17.71
C SER A 79 3.37 1.20 16.54
N LEU A 80 2.52 0.70 15.63
CA LEU A 80 2.97 0.06 14.39
C LEU A 80 3.75 1.03 13.51
N GLY A 81 3.38 2.32 13.53
CA GLY A 81 4.00 3.34 12.67
C GLY A 81 3.83 3.03 11.18
N ASP A 82 2.77 2.32 10.82
CA ASP A 82 2.48 1.93 9.43
C ASP A 82 1.74 3.07 8.73
N MET A 83 2.46 3.83 7.91
CA MET A 83 1.90 4.95 7.14
C MET A 83 0.97 4.50 5.99
N HIS A 84 0.94 3.20 5.68
CA HIS A 84 0.05 2.63 4.67
C HIS A 84 -1.25 2.09 5.30
N ALA A 85 -1.28 1.94 6.64
CA ALA A 85 -2.40 1.36 7.34
C ALA A 85 -3.63 2.28 7.40
N ALA A 86 -4.80 1.65 7.37
CA ALA A 86 -6.08 2.28 7.63
C ALA A 86 -6.95 1.36 8.48
N PHE A 87 -7.61 1.94 9.47
CA PHE A 87 -8.57 1.27 10.33
C PHE A 87 -9.95 1.87 10.09
N TYR A 88 -10.93 1.02 9.80
CA TYR A 88 -12.34 1.40 9.73
C TYR A 88 -13.16 0.56 10.71
N HIS A 89 -14.06 1.24 11.42
CA HIS A 89 -15.05 0.59 12.28
C HIS A 89 -16.36 1.38 12.23
N GLU A 90 -17.40 0.76 11.71
CA GLU A 90 -18.68 1.43 11.47
C GLU A 90 -18.46 2.73 10.67
N ASP A 91 -18.84 3.90 11.21
CA ASP A 91 -18.67 5.20 10.56
C ASP A 91 -17.30 5.85 10.84
N ASN A 92 -16.47 5.23 11.68
CA ASN A 92 -15.18 5.77 12.07
C ASN A 92 -14.06 5.27 11.15
N SER A 93 -13.08 6.15 10.91
CA SER A 93 -11.84 5.77 10.22
C SER A 93 -10.62 6.44 10.84
N PHE A 94 -9.48 5.75 10.77
CA PHE A 94 -8.21 6.21 11.30
C PHE A 94 -7.08 5.83 10.36
N ARG A 95 -6.19 6.79 10.11
CA ARG A 95 -4.91 6.64 9.42
C ARG A 95 -3.90 7.47 10.17
N LEU A 96 -2.63 7.05 10.12
CA LEU A 96 -1.56 7.91 10.56
C LEU A 96 -1.40 9.07 9.58
N ASP A 97 -1.15 10.24 10.13
CA ASP A 97 -0.85 11.41 9.33
C ASP A 97 0.56 11.30 8.74
N ASN A 98 0.69 11.65 7.47
CA ASN A 98 1.94 11.63 6.74
C ASN A 98 2.26 13.04 6.20
N THR A 99 2.27 14.03 7.11
CA THR A 99 2.56 15.43 6.78
C THR A 99 3.86 15.58 5.98
N ALA A 100 4.92 14.84 6.34
CA ALA A 100 6.20 14.89 5.62
C ALA A 100 6.10 14.50 4.14
N LEU A 101 5.21 13.55 3.79
CA LEU A 101 4.92 13.23 2.40
C LEU A 101 4.07 14.32 1.73
N VAL A 102 3.04 14.80 2.43
CA VAL A 102 2.11 15.82 1.91
C VAL A 102 2.82 17.13 1.58
N GLU A 103 3.80 17.52 2.39
CA GLU A 103 4.65 18.70 2.15
C GLU A 103 5.45 18.62 0.85
N ARG A 104 5.71 17.40 0.34
CA ARG A 104 6.41 17.17 -0.92
C ARG A 104 5.49 17.26 -2.14
N TYR A 105 4.18 17.40 -1.96
CA TYR A 105 3.23 17.53 -3.07
C TYR A 105 3.19 18.96 -3.60
N SER A 106 3.68 19.14 -4.82
CA SER A 106 3.57 20.40 -5.55
C SER A 106 2.12 20.71 -5.95
N ASP A 107 1.87 21.98 -6.28
CA ASP A 107 0.57 22.40 -6.82
C ASP A 107 0.30 21.81 -8.20
N SER A 108 1.35 21.60 -9.01
CA SER A 108 1.27 20.92 -10.32
C SER A 108 0.76 19.49 -10.17
N LEU A 109 1.31 18.74 -9.20
CA LEU A 109 0.88 17.38 -8.87
C LEU A 109 -0.58 17.33 -8.40
N LYS A 110 -0.94 18.21 -7.46
CA LYS A 110 -2.33 18.33 -6.94
C LYS A 110 -3.32 18.68 -8.05
N ALA A 111 -2.97 19.62 -8.92
CA ALA A 111 -3.81 20.02 -10.06
C ALA A 111 -3.96 18.87 -11.06
N ALA A 112 -2.89 18.11 -11.32
CA ALA A 112 -2.92 16.96 -12.21
C ALA A 112 -3.84 15.85 -11.68
N TRP A 113 -3.81 15.54 -10.39
CA TRP A 113 -4.72 14.56 -9.78
C TRP A 113 -6.20 14.94 -9.86
N LYS A 114 -6.53 16.24 -9.77
CA LYS A 114 -7.92 16.72 -9.92
C LYS A 114 -8.51 16.41 -11.30
N ARG A 115 -7.68 16.21 -12.32
CA ARG A 115 -8.12 15.81 -13.68
C ARG A 115 -8.50 14.33 -13.79
N GLY A 116 -8.15 13.53 -12.79
CA GLY A 116 -8.44 12.09 -12.72
C GLY A 116 -7.43 11.20 -13.45
N PRO A 117 -7.57 9.86 -13.30
CA PRO A 117 -6.70 8.87 -13.92
C PRO A 117 -6.71 8.93 -15.45
N GLN A 118 -5.54 9.05 -16.08
CA GLN A 118 -5.39 9.02 -17.53
C GLN A 118 -4.03 8.44 -17.94
N ILE A 119 -3.97 7.74 -19.07
CA ILE A 119 -2.70 7.24 -19.64
C ILE A 119 -1.93 8.35 -20.37
N ALA A 120 -2.62 9.35 -20.93
CA ALA A 120 -2.00 10.45 -21.67
C ALA A 120 -0.90 10.02 -22.69
N PRO A 121 -1.17 9.08 -23.61
CA PRO A 121 -0.16 8.54 -24.51
C PRO A 121 0.24 9.56 -25.59
N ARG A 122 1.54 9.80 -25.80
CA ARG A 122 2.07 10.79 -26.75
C ARG A 122 3.40 10.31 -27.37
N MET A 123 3.70 10.78 -28.57
CA MET A 123 5.06 10.77 -29.12
C MET A 123 5.71 12.13 -28.86
N ILE A 124 6.93 12.13 -28.35
CA ILE A 124 7.70 13.34 -28.02
C ILE A 124 9.12 13.12 -28.47
N ASP A 125 9.59 13.93 -29.43
CA ASP A 125 10.96 13.84 -29.95
C ASP A 125 11.37 12.42 -30.44
N GLY A 126 10.42 11.67 -30.98
CA GLY A 126 10.63 10.29 -31.43
C GLY A 126 10.66 9.22 -30.32
N PHE A 127 10.37 9.61 -29.08
CA PHE A 127 10.18 8.71 -27.94
C PHE A 127 8.69 8.58 -27.59
N ALA A 128 8.29 7.40 -27.14
CA ALA A 128 6.94 7.16 -26.64
C ALA A 128 6.86 7.61 -25.17
N TYR A 129 5.85 8.40 -24.83
CA TYR A 129 5.55 8.83 -23.46
C TYR A 129 4.15 8.36 -23.09
N PHE A 130 3.99 7.84 -21.87
CA PHE A 130 2.67 7.64 -21.26
C PHE A 130 2.76 7.63 -19.74
N VAL A 131 1.65 7.98 -19.10
CA VAL A 131 1.42 7.87 -17.66
C VAL A 131 0.84 6.50 -17.34
N VAL A 132 1.29 5.88 -16.26
CA VAL A 132 0.55 4.79 -15.62
C VAL A 132 -0.21 5.40 -14.45
N PRO A 133 -1.53 5.59 -14.55
CA PRO A 133 -2.27 6.26 -13.49
C PRO A 133 -2.61 5.30 -12.34
N TYR A 134 -3.26 5.84 -11.30
CA TYR A 134 -3.93 5.02 -10.29
C TYR A 134 -4.91 4.02 -10.92
N MET A 135 -4.90 2.76 -10.46
CA MET A 135 -5.77 1.68 -10.96
C MET A 135 -6.52 0.97 -9.83
N GLY A 136 -7.68 1.50 -9.43
CA GLY A 136 -8.50 0.99 -8.32
C GLY A 136 -9.39 -0.22 -8.68
N ALA A 137 -8.81 -1.30 -9.22
CA ALA A 137 -9.59 -2.48 -9.60
C ALA A 137 -10.02 -3.34 -8.39
N LYS A 138 -11.33 -3.63 -8.27
CA LYS A 138 -11.94 -4.39 -7.16
C LYS A 138 -12.21 -5.87 -7.48
N GLY A 139 -12.05 -6.29 -8.73
CA GLY A 139 -12.29 -7.67 -9.14
C GLY A 139 -11.80 -7.95 -10.56
N GLN A 140 -11.83 -9.22 -10.97
CA GLN A 140 -11.16 -9.69 -12.19
C GLN A 140 -11.56 -8.93 -13.46
N LYS A 141 -12.86 -8.67 -13.68
CA LYS A 141 -13.34 -7.90 -14.85
C LYS A 141 -12.70 -6.52 -14.95
N GLN A 142 -12.52 -5.84 -13.83
CA GLN A 142 -11.87 -4.52 -13.80
C GLN A 142 -10.36 -4.65 -14.01
N ILE A 143 -9.74 -5.70 -13.44
CA ILE A 143 -8.32 -6.00 -13.65
C ILE A 143 -8.05 -6.20 -15.15
N ASP A 144 -8.83 -7.06 -15.82
CA ASP A 144 -8.67 -7.30 -17.26
C ASP A 144 -8.91 -6.01 -18.05
N TRP A 145 -9.91 -5.20 -17.68
CA TRP A 145 -10.18 -3.93 -18.34
C TRP A 145 -9.02 -2.94 -18.21
N TYR A 146 -8.51 -2.69 -17.00
CA TYR A 146 -7.38 -1.79 -16.78
C TYR A 146 -6.10 -2.29 -17.47
N ALA A 147 -5.85 -3.59 -17.44
CA ALA A 147 -4.71 -4.21 -18.10
C ALA A 147 -4.76 -3.98 -19.61
N ASN A 148 -5.90 -4.26 -20.25
CA ASN A 148 -6.08 -4.02 -21.69
C ASN A 148 -6.08 -2.52 -22.02
N TRP A 149 -6.62 -1.64 -21.16
CA TRP A 149 -6.57 -0.20 -21.37
C TRP A 149 -5.13 0.30 -21.48
N LEU A 150 -4.26 -0.13 -20.56
CA LEU A 150 -2.84 0.19 -20.60
C LEU A 150 -2.12 -0.46 -21.78
N TYR A 151 -2.31 -1.78 -21.94
CA TYR A 151 -1.67 -2.55 -22.99
C TYR A 151 -1.97 -2.00 -24.39
N ASN A 152 -3.22 -1.61 -24.64
CA ASN A 152 -3.64 -1.10 -25.94
C ASN A 152 -2.98 0.25 -26.29
N GLU A 153 -2.84 1.17 -25.32
CA GLU A 153 -2.12 2.43 -25.56
C GLU A 153 -0.62 2.18 -25.79
N VAL A 154 -0.04 1.24 -25.06
CA VAL A 154 1.34 0.79 -25.25
C VAL A 154 1.53 0.21 -26.67
N VAL A 155 0.64 -0.64 -27.14
CA VAL A 155 0.67 -1.18 -28.52
C VAL A 155 0.49 -0.08 -29.57
N LYS A 156 -0.42 0.89 -29.36
CA LYS A 156 -0.62 2.02 -30.28
C LYS A 156 0.63 2.88 -30.43
N LEU A 157 1.33 3.16 -29.32
CA LEU A 157 2.60 3.88 -29.34
C LEU A 157 3.69 3.05 -30.02
N HIS A 158 3.75 1.74 -29.76
CA HIS A 158 4.74 0.87 -30.37
C HIS A 158 4.67 0.85 -31.90
N LYS A 159 3.46 0.88 -32.48
CA LYS A 159 3.24 0.95 -33.94
C LYS A 159 3.82 2.23 -34.58
N GLN A 160 4.18 3.24 -33.79
CA GLN A 160 4.85 4.46 -34.26
C GLN A 160 6.38 4.34 -34.21
N HIS A 161 6.91 3.15 -33.93
CA HIS A 161 8.34 2.82 -33.91
C HIS A 161 9.18 3.77 -33.04
N PRO A 162 8.84 3.92 -31.73
CA PRO A 162 9.57 4.81 -30.84
C PRO A 162 11.01 4.35 -30.65
N LYS A 163 11.93 5.31 -30.54
CA LYS A 163 13.36 5.05 -30.27
C LYS A 163 13.63 4.61 -28.82
N GLY A 164 12.65 4.79 -27.94
CA GLY A 164 12.71 4.54 -26.51
C GLY A 164 11.43 4.99 -25.83
N TRP A 165 11.31 4.73 -24.53
CA TRP A 165 10.08 4.92 -23.78
C TRP A 165 10.29 5.75 -22.53
N ILE A 166 9.31 6.61 -22.24
CA ILE A 166 9.19 7.37 -21.01
C ILE A 166 7.89 6.91 -20.33
N ILE A 167 8.03 6.23 -19.20
CA ILE A 167 6.92 5.72 -18.40
C ILE A 167 6.79 6.59 -17.17
N ASP A 168 5.73 7.38 -17.08
CA ASP A 168 5.54 8.34 -16.00
C ASP A 168 4.68 7.75 -14.88
N LEU A 169 5.30 7.52 -13.72
CA LEU A 169 4.65 7.02 -12.51
C LEU A 169 4.41 8.14 -11.49
N ARG A 170 4.73 9.40 -11.79
CA ARG A 170 4.66 10.50 -10.81
C ARG A 170 3.24 10.79 -10.33
N LEU A 171 2.23 10.45 -11.13
CA LEU A 171 0.80 10.53 -10.76
C LEU A 171 0.23 9.22 -10.22
N ASN A 172 1.03 8.15 -10.14
CA ASN A 172 0.57 6.83 -9.76
C ASN A 172 0.57 6.63 -8.23
N SER A 173 -0.56 6.93 -7.60
CA SER A 173 -0.74 6.72 -6.16
C SER A 173 -1.05 5.26 -5.77
N GLY A 174 -0.85 4.29 -6.68
CA GLY A 174 -1.05 2.86 -6.45
C GLY A 174 -2.40 2.33 -6.91
N GLY A 175 -3.00 1.47 -6.10
CA GLY A 175 -4.19 0.69 -6.47
C GLY A 175 -3.86 -0.79 -6.59
N ASN A 176 -4.36 -1.45 -7.64
CA ASN A 176 -4.14 -2.87 -7.88
C ASN A 176 -2.93 -3.06 -8.80
N ILE A 177 -1.91 -3.80 -8.33
CA ILE A 177 -0.67 -4.06 -9.09
C ILE A 177 -0.89 -4.97 -10.30
N ARG A 178 -1.87 -5.88 -10.24
CA ARG A 178 -2.14 -6.91 -11.26
C ARG A 178 -2.37 -6.31 -12.64
N PRO A 179 -3.29 -5.34 -12.84
CA PRO A 179 -3.46 -4.71 -14.14
C PRO A 179 -2.28 -3.85 -14.59
N MET A 180 -1.55 -3.25 -13.65
CA MET A 180 -0.38 -2.42 -13.99
C MET A 180 0.69 -3.28 -14.65
N LEU A 181 1.14 -4.34 -13.97
CA LEU A 181 2.20 -5.20 -14.50
C LEU A 181 1.74 -6.04 -15.69
N ALA A 182 0.47 -6.47 -15.74
CA ALA A 182 -0.05 -7.13 -16.94
C ALA A 182 -0.10 -6.21 -18.16
N GLY A 183 -0.53 -4.94 -18.00
CA GLY A 183 -0.52 -3.96 -19.09
C GLY A 183 0.89 -3.57 -19.55
N LEU A 184 1.89 -3.72 -18.67
CA LEU A 184 3.30 -3.43 -18.92
C LEU A 184 4.12 -4.69 -19.28
N ALA A 185 3.50 -5.86 -19.35
CA ALA A 185 4.18 -7.12 -19.63
C ALA A 185 5.09 -7.09 -20.88
N PRO A 186 4.75 -6.38 -21.98
CA PRO A 186 5.64 -6.28 -23.15
C PRO A 186 7.03 -5.69 -22.87
N PHE A 187 7.22 -4.97 -21.76
CA PHE A 187 8.52 -4.40 -21.40
C PHE A 187 9.47 -5.41 -20.74
N PHE A 188 8.98 -6.56 -20.29
CA PHE A 188 9.74 -7.50 -19.49
C PHE A 188 10.02 -8.81 -20.24
N SER A 189 11.19 -9.39 -19.98
CA SER A 189 11.55 -10.73 -20.45
C SER A 189 10.99 -11.80 -19.52
N GLU A 190 10.97 -13.05 -20.01
CA GLU A 190 10.60 -14.23 -19.21
C GLU A 190 11.41 -14.33 -17.90
N GLY A 191 10.75 -14.70 -16.80
CA GLY A 191 11.39 -15.02 -15.52
C GLY A 191 10.83 -14.25 -14.31
N GLY A 192 11.32 -14.65 -13.13
CA GLY A 192 10.97 -14.05 -11.83
C GLY A 192 11.42 -12.60 -11.71
N VAL A 193 10.54 -11.76 -11.15
CA VAL A 193 10.78 -10.32 -10.98
C VAL A 193 10.67 -9.85 -9.53
N SER A 194 9.76 -10.43 -8.74
CA SER A 194 9.61 -10.04 -7.34
C SER A 194 8.98 -11.12 -6.47
N TYR A 195 9.19 -10.99 -5.16
CA TYR A 195 8.55 -11.77 -4.10
C TYR A 195 7.94 -10.85 -3.05
N TYR A 196 6.98 -11.37 -2.29
CA TYR A 196 6.55 -10.78 -1.02
C TYR A 196 7.28 -11.48 0.13
N ILE A 197 7.87 -10.71 1.04
CA ILE A 197 8.56 -11.21 2.22
C ILE A 197 7.78 -10.82 3.47
N GLY A 198 7.14 -11.81 4.11
CA GLY A 198 6.32 -11.63 5.30
C GLY A 198 7.14 -11.25 6.55
N GLN A 199 6.45 -10.94 7.65
CA GLN A 199 7.10 -10.53 8.90
C GLN A 199 8.05 -11.58 9.52
N ASN A 200 7.85 -12.86 9.20
CA ASN A 200 8.69 -13.98 9.63
C ASN A 200 9.85 -14.27 8.66
N GLY A 201 9.97 -13.51 7.57
CA GLY A 201 10.97 -13.70 6.52
C GLY A 201 10.60 -14.74 5.46
N GLU A 202 9.40 -15.32 5.51
CA GLU A 202 8.94 -16.26 4.49
C GLU A 202 8.63 -15.52 3.18
N ALA A 203 9.02 -16.14 2.06
CA ALA A 203 8.73 -15.64 0.73
C ALA A 203 7.41 -16.23 0.21
N SER A 204 6.56 -15.39 -0.36
CA SER A 204 5.32 -15.76 -1.04
C SER A 204 5.14 -14.95 -2.33
N ASP A 205 4.07 -15.25 -3.06
CA ASP A 205 3.62 -14.49 -4.24
C ASP A 205 4.75 -14.29 -5.26
N GLU A 206 5.31 -15.40 -5.76
CA GLU A 206 6.36 -15.34 -6.77
C GLU A 206 5.80 -14.72 -8.03
N ALA A 207 6.17 -13.47 -8.28
CA ALA A 207 5.74 -12.72 -9.45
C ALA A 207 6.76 -12.87 -10.56
N SER A 208 6.29 -13.20 -11.76
CA SER A 208 7.12 -13.39 -12.95
C SER A 208 6.41 -12.95 -14.21
N PHE A 209 7.16 -12.85 -15.31
CA PHE A 209 6.58 -12.75 -16.64
C PHE A 209 6.75 -14.09 -17.37
N LYS A 210 5.66 -14.56 -17.97
CA LYS A 210 5.64 -15.83 -18.71
C LYS A 210 4.77 -15.77 -19.95
N ASN A 211 5.31 -16.11 -21.12
CA ASN A 211 4.66 -16.01 -22.43
C ASN A 211 3.98 -14.64 -22.68
N GLY A 212 4.63 -13.56 -22.23
CA GLY A 212 4.09 -12.20 -22.30
C GLY A 212 2.95 -11.89 -21.33
N ASP A 213 2.65 -12.77 -20.36
CA ASP A 213 1.73 -12.53 -19.26
C ASP A 213 2.46 -12.15 -17.97
N PHE A 214 1.82 -11.32 -17.16
CA PHE A 214 2.18 -11.20 -15.75
C PHE A 214 1.53 -12.33 -14.95
N VAL A 215 2.33 -13.10 -14.22
CA VAL A 215 1.88 -14.23 -13.42
C VAL A 215 2.33 -14.09 -11.96
N ILE A 216 1.51 -14.59 -11.04
CA ILE A 216 1.85 -14.77 -9.62
C ILE A 216 1.60 -16.24 -9.29
N ASP A 217 2.60 -16.91 -8.72
CA ASP A 217 2.57 -18.35 -8.40
C ASP A 217 2.13 -19.20 -9.60
N GLY A 218 2.62 -18.82 -10.79
CA GLY A 218 2.31 -19.48 -12.07
C GLY A 218 0.92 -19.21 -12.63
N GLN A 219 0.07 -18.41 -11.96
CA GLN A 219 -1.27 -18.06 -12.42
C GLN A 219 -1.28 -16.72 -13.16
N VAL A 220 -1.90 -16.68 -14.34
CA VAL A 220 -2.09 -15.44 -15.11
C VAL A 220 -3.00 -14.47 -14.36
N GLN A 221 -2.52 -13.25 -14.18
CA GLN A 221 -3.18 -12.27 -13.32
C GLN A 221 -4.22 -11.41 -14.04
N ALA A 222 -4.08 -11.21 -15.36
CA ALA A 222 -5.06 -10.53 -16.19
C ALA A 222 -5.08 -11.11 -17.60
N THR A 223 -6.26 -11.19 -18.21
CA THR A 223 -6.39 -11.62 -19.61
C THR A 223 -6.15 -10.43 -20.54
N ILE A 224 -5.13 -10.52 -21.40
CA ILE A 224 -4.88 -9.57 -22.49
C ILE A 224 -5.43 -10.15 -23.80
N ASN A 225 -6.27 -9.38 -24.50
CA ASN A 225 -7.00 -9.86 -25.68
C ASN A 225 -6.11 -9.96 -26.93
N ASP A 226 -5.41 -8.88 -27.27
CA ASP A 226 -4.67 -8.73 -28.54
C ASP A 226 -3.16 -8.67 -28.30
N LYS A 227 -2.61 -9.75 -27.75
CA LYS A 227 -1.18 -9.81 -27.42
C LYS A 227 -0.31 -9.70 -28.66
N ILE A 228 0.72 -8.87 -28.57
CA ILE A 228 1.81 -8.80 -29.54
C ILE A 228 2.95 -9.74 -29.12
N ALA A 229 3.69 -10.27 -30.10
CA ALA A 229 4.69 -11.30 -29.85
C ALA A 229 5.87 -10.82 -28.99
N GLN A 230 6.43 -9.64 -29.25
CA GLN A 230 7.47 -9.05 -28.41
C GLN A 230 7.71 -7.58 -28.74
N PHE A 231 8.19 -6.81 -27.76
CA PHE A 231 8.88 -5.56 -28.04
C PHE A 231 10.36 -5.78 -28.33
N PRO A 232 10.96 -4.99 -29.24
CA PRO A 232 12.41 -4.94 -29.33
C PRO A 232 12.98 -4.45 -28.00
N ALA A 233 14.21 -4.87 -27.67
CA ALA A 233 14.91 -4.41 -26.48
C ALA A 233 15.03 -2.87 -26.51
N ALA A 234 14.15 -2.19 -25.76
CA ALA A 234 14.05 -0.75 -25.76
C ALA A 234 14.64 -0.14 -24.49
N LYS A 235 15.25 1.06 -24.62
CA LYS A 235 15.59 1.90 -23.47
C LYS A 235 14.32 2.47 -22.85
N VAL A 236 14.25 2.44 -21.52
CA VAL A 236 13.09 2.91 -20.75
C VAL A 236 13.54 3.88 -19.67
N ALA A 237 13.04 5.11 -19.70
CA ALA A 237 13.13 6.04 -18.59
C ALA A 237 11.83 6.00 -17.80
N VAL A 238 11.90 5.72 -16.51
CA VAL A 238 10.75 5.69 -15.60
C VAL A 238 10.79 6.95 -14.73
N LEU A 239 9.75 7.77 -14.79
CA LEU A 239 9.67 8.99 -14.01
C LEU A 239 8.98 8.70 -12.68
N ILE A 240 9.62 9.04 -11.58
CA ILE A 240 9.13 8.80 -10.22
C ILE A 240 9.14 10.09 -9.39
N GLY A 241 8.32 10.13 -8.35
CA GLY A 241 8.26 11.26 -7.44
C GLY A 241 7.35 11.01 -6.24
N PRO A 242 7.07 12.05 -5.43
CA PRO A 242 6.26 11.93 -4.22
C PRO A 242 4.87 11.32 -4.45
N GLY A 243 4.30 11.52 -5.64
CA GLY A 243 3.01 10.93 -6.00
C GLY A 243 3.07 9.47 -6.43
N THR A 244 4.25 8.91 -6.67
CA THR A 244 4.46 7.47 -6.91
C THR A 244 4.36 6.73 -5.57
N ALA A 245 3.26 6.02 -5.35
CA ALA A 245 2.96 5.39 -4.07
C ALA A 245 2.48 3.93 -4.22
N SER A 246 2.68 3.11 -3.18
CA SER A 246 2.09 1.78 -3.06
C SER A 246 2.42 0.91 -4.30
N SER A 247 1.43 0.34 -5.00
CA SER A 247 1.65 -0.43 -6.24
C SER A 247 2.38 0.35 -7.35
N GLY A 248 2.35 1.69 -7.34
CA GLY A 248 3.17 2.51 -8.23
C GLY A 248 4.67 2.39 -7.89
N GLU A 249 5.01 2.29 -6.60
CA GLU A 249 6.39 2.06 -6.14
C GLU A 249 6.85 0.64 -6.42
N ILE A 250 5.97 -0.35 -6.27
CA ILE A 250 6.26 -1.74 -6.67
C ILE A 250 6.57 -1.79 -8.17
N THR A 251 5.79 -1.09 -8.99
CA THR A 251 6.04 -0.98 -10.43
C THR A 251 7.42 -0.36 -10.71
N ALA A 252 7.76 0.74 -10.02
CA ALA A 252 9.07 1.38 -10.14
C ALA A 252 10.22 0.45 -9.71
N ALA A 253 10.04 -0.29 -8.61
CA ALA A 253 11.00 -1.24 -8.08
C ALA A 253 11.28 -2.38 -9.08
N VAL A 254 10.23 -2.96 -9.69
CA VAL A 254 10.37 -3.98 -10.73
C VAL A 254 11.11 -3.44 -11.96
N PHE A 255 10.80 -2.23 -12.42
CA PHE A 255 11.55 -1.58 -13.51
C PHE A 255 13.01 -1.31 -13.14
N SER A 256 13.32 -1.00 -11.89
CA SER A 256 14.70 -0.75 -11.45
C SER A 256 15.62 -1.97 -11.61
N LYS A 257 15.04 -3.18 -11.70
CA LYS A 257 15.78 -4.44 -11.93
C LYS A 257 15.86 -4.83 -13.40
N ARG A 258 15.17 -4.11 -14.28
CA ARG A 258 15.22 -4.33 -15.72
C ARG A 258 16.44 -3.63 -16.32
N SER A 259 17.21 -4.35 -17.15
CA SER A 259 18.32 -3.77 -17.92
C SER A 259 17.85 -2.66 -18.86
N ASN A 260 18.74 -1.73 -19.25
CA ASN A 260 18.42 -0.58 -20.11
C ASN A 260 17.23 0.25 -19.58
N THR A 261 17.13 0.37 -18.26
CA THR A 261 16.11 1.17 -17.57
C THR A 261 16.78 2.14 -16.61
N VAL A 262 16.24 3.35 -16.50
CA VAL A 262 16.66 4.33 -15.51
C VAL A 262 15.44 4.92 -14.81
N LEU A 263 15.54 5.16 -13.51
CA LEU A 263 14.57 5.92 -12.73
C LEU A 263 15.04 7.37 -12.61
N ILE A 264 14.19 8.34 -12.93
CA ILE A 264 14.51 9.77 -12.95
C ILE A 264 13.45 10.54 -12.16
N GLY A 265 13.85 11.54 -11.40
CA GLY A 265 12.93 12.45 -10.71
C GLY A 265 13.27 12.58 -9.23
N ALA A 266 12.30 12.33 -8.36
CA ALA A 266 12.44 12.49 -6.92
C ALA A 266 12.12 11.16 -6.18
N PRO A 267 12.47 11.03 -4.88
CA PRO A 267 12.12 9.83 -4.12
C PRO A 267 10.61 9.56 -4.15
N THR A 268 10.20 8.31 -3.99
CA THR A 268 8.78 7.95 -3.97
C THR A 268 8.08 8.28 -2.63
N ALA A 269 6.83 7.85 -2.48
CA ALA A 269 6.01 8.11 -1.29
C ALA A 269 6.49 7.42 -0.02
N GLY A 270 7.25 6.32 -0.13
CA GLY A 270 7.72 5.55 1.01
C GLY A 270 6.77 4.45 1.46
N LEU A 271 5.94 3.93 0.56
CA LEU A 271 4.90 2.93 0.85
C LEU A 271 5.10 1.66 -0.01
N ALA A 272 6.33 1.35 -0.43
CA ALA A 272 6.67 0.18 -1.25
C ALA A 272 6.61 -1.14 -0.45
N ASN A 273 5.41 -1.49 0.02
CA ASN A 273 5.08 -2.71 0.72
C ASN A 273 3.72 -3.24 0.25
N ALA A 274 3.47 -4.53 0.48
CA ALA A 274 2.19 -5.16 0.16
C ALA A 274 1.24 -5.01 1.36
N THR A 275 0.00 -4.62 1.08
CA THR A 275 -1.06 -4.48 2.07
C THR A 275 -2.14 -5.52 1.88
N ASN A 276 -2.66 -6.07 2.98
CA ASN A 276 -3.84 -6.92 2.96
C ASN A 276 -5.00 -6.28 3.73
N GLY A 277 -6.21 -6.59 3.26
CA GLY A 277 -7.45 -6.21 3.90
C GLY A 277 -7.98 -7.34 4.78
N PHE A 278 -8.31 -7.05 6.04
CA PHE A 278 -8.90 -7.99 6.99
C PHE A 278 -10.29 -7.47 7.39
N VAL A 279 -11.33 -8.21 7.02
CA VAL A 279 -12.73 -7.90 7.34
C VAL A 279 -13.22 -8.89 8.41
N PHE A 280 -13.77 -8.38 9.50
CA PHE A 280 -14.28 -9.19 10.61
C PHE A 280 -15.33 -8.42 11.41
N ASN A 281 -15.86 -9.04 12.47
CA ASN A 281 -16.93 -8.48 13.29
C ASN A 281 -18.18 -8.11 12.45
N ASP A 282 -18.74 -9.11 11.77
CA ASP A 282 -19.93 -8.96 10.90
C ASP A 282 -19.80 -7.85 9.84
N ASN A 283 -18.63 -7.77 9.21
CA ASN A 283 -18.26 -6.75 8.21
C ASN A 283 -18.27 -5.30 8.73
N LYS A 284 -18.32 -5.09 10.05
CA LYS A 284 -18.28 -3.76 10.65
C LYS A 284 -16.87 -3.25 10.88
N THR A 285 -15.88 -4.15 10.89
CA THR A 285 -14.47 -3.79 11.06
C THR A 285 -13.67 -4.18 9.84
N TYR A 286 -12.87 -3.23 9.36
CA TYR A 286 -11.94 -3.44 8.26
C TYR A 286 -10.58 -2.84 8.62
N PHE A 287 -9.57 -3.69 8.63
CA PHE A 287 -8.17 -3.28 8.72
C PHE A 287 -7.53 -3.41 7.34
N LEU A 288 -6.82 -2.37 6.92
CA LEU A 288 -5.85 -2.42 5.83
C LEU A 288 -4.49 -2.09 6.45
N PHE A 289 -3.49 -2.95 6.30
CA PHE A 289 -2.12 -2.67 6.76
C PHE A 289 -1.10 -3.48 5.97
N SER A 290 0.16 -3.09 6.06
CA SER A 290 1.27 -3.77 5.41
C SER A 290 1.49 -5.14 6.01
N THR A 291 1.60 -6.16 5.18
CA THR A 291 1.83 -7.56 5.59
C THR A 291 3.14 -8.13 5.08
N ALA A 292 3.70 -7.55 4.01
CA ALA A 292 4.96 -8.01 3.43
C ALA A 292 5.77 -6.88 2.82
N ARG A 293 7.10 -7.05 2.83
CA ARG A 293 8.03 -6.25 2.01
C ARG A 293 8.07 -6.80 0.61
N ILE A 294 8.40 -5.94 -0.35
CA ILE A 294 8.67 -6.36 -1.72
C ILE A 294 10.15 -6.70 -1.84
N ALA A 295 10.48 -7.80 -2.49
CA ALA A 295 11.85 -8.20 -2.78
C ALA A 295 12.05 -8.49 -4.26
N ASP A 296 13.30 -8.41 -4.71
CA ASP A 296 13.69 -8.79 -6.07
C ASP A 296 13.78 -10.32 -6.25
N ALA A 297 14.13 -10.76 -7.46
CA ALA A 297 14.28 -12.18 -7.79
C ALA A 297 15.34 -12.93 -6.93
N SER A 298 16.25 -12.21 -6.28
CA SER A 298 17.22 -12.76 -5.32
C SER A 298 16.72 -12.71 -3.86
N LYS A 299 15.44 -12.38 -3.64
CA LYS A 299 14.78 -12.21 -2.34
C LYS A 299 15.40 -11.10 -1.48
N VAL A 300 16.09 -10.15 -2.10
CA VAL A 300 16.58 -8.95 -1.41
C VAL A 300 15.46 -7.92 -1.40
N CYS A 301 15.04 -7.51 -0.20
CA CYS A 301 13.99 -6.52 -0.04
C CYS A 301 14.39 -5.16 -0.65
N PHE A 302 13.46 -4.55 -1.39
CA PHE A 302 13.57 -3.16 -1.79
C PHE A 302 13.41 -2.24 -0.58
N PRO A 303 14.00 -1.03 -0.62
CA PRO A 303 13.65 0.00 0.35
C PRO A 303 12.19 0.42 0.20
N GLU A 304 11.56 0.86 1.29
CA GLU A 304 10.17 1.35 1.27
C GLU A 304 10.01 2.63 0.44
N THR A 305 11.07 3.44 0.37
CA THR A 305 11.17 4.58 -0.57
C THR A 305 12.12 4.22 -1.69
N ILE A 306 11.62 4.18 -2.92
CA ILE A 306 12.42 3.98 -4.12
C ILE A 306 13.10 5.28 -4.49
N GLN A 307 14.43 5.20 -4.69
CA GLN A 307 15.25 6.34 -5.06
C GLN A 307 15.41 6.41 -6.58
N PRO A 308 15.40 7.61 -7.19
CA PRO A 308 15.76 7.75 -8.59
C PRO A 308 17.25 7.47 -8.78
N ASN A 309 17.63 6.90 -9.93
CA ASN A 309 19.03 6.82 -10.34
C ASN A 309 19.58 8.21 -10.70
N ILE A 310 18.73 9.05 -11.31
CA ILE A 310 19.04 10.44 -11.67
C ILE A 310 18.08 11.35 -10.90
N PRO A 311 18.51 11.90 -9.76
CA PRO A 311 17.68 12.84 -9.00
C PRO A 311 17.57 14.18 -9.76
N ILE A 312 16.35 14.69 -9.88
CA ILE A 312 16.02 15.98 -10.49
C ILE A 312 15.13 16.74 -9.51
N HIS A 313 15.63 17.89 -9.03
CA HIS A 313 14.90 18.80 -8.14
C HIS A 313 14.21 19.94 -8.89
N GLY A 314 13.90 19.69 -10.16
CA GLY A 314 13.37 20.64 -11.11
C GLY A 314 11.84 20.77 -11.10
N GLN A 315 11.32 21.69 -11.89
CA GLN A 315 9.87 21.89 -12.05
C GLN A 315 9.25 20.80 -12.95
N GLU A 316 8.27 20.07 -12.42
CA GLU A 316 7.42 19.19 -13.21
C GLU A 316 6.23 19.91 -13.88
N SER A 317 5.87 19.47 -15.09
CA SER A 317 4.72 19.95 -15.84
C SER A 317 3.99 18.79 -16.52
N PHE A 318 2.83 18.45 -15.98
CA PHE A 318 1.97 17.39 -16.52
C PHE A 318 1.08 17.83 -17.70
N GLN A 319 1.23 19.07 -18.18
CA GLN A 319 0.47 19.61 -19.31
C GLN A 319 1.41 19.94 -20.47
N GLU A 320 2.51 20.62 -20.16
CA GLU A 320 3.51 21.04 -21.13
C GLU A 320 4.78 20.20 -20.94
N LEU A 321 4.79 18.98 -21.48
CA LEU A 321 5.85 17.99 -21.24
C LEU A 321 7.25 18.49 -21.67
N MET A 322 7.33 19.37 -22.67
CA MET A 322 8.60 20.00 -23.07
C MET A 322 9.04 21.13 -22.14
N GLN A 323 8.23 21.53 -21.17
CA GLN A 323 8.63 22.43 -20.08
C GLN A 323 9.07 21.65 -18.84
N ASP A 324 8.61 20.41 -18.67
CA ASP A 324 8.94 19.50 -17.58
C ASP A 324 10.43 19.10 -17.60
N GLU A 325 11.16 19.46 -16.55
CA GLU A 325 12.61 19.21 -16.46
C GLU A 325 12.95 17.72 -16.32
N ILE A 326 12.06 16.93 -15.73
CA ILE A 326 12.23 15.48 -15.55
C ILE A 326 12.03 14.78 -16.91
N VAL A 327 11.05 15.23 -17.71
CA VAL A 327 10.86 14.73 -19.09
C VAL A 327 12.04 15.10 -19.97
N LYS A 328 12.56 16.33 -19.89
CA LYS A 328 13.78 16.74 -20.64
C LYS A 328 14.97 15.85 -20.26
N ALA A 329 15.17 15.57 -18.98
CA ALA A 329 16.23 14.68 -18.51
C ALA A 329 16.07 13.25 -19.08
N ALA A 330 14.84 12.74 -19.12
CA ALA A 330 14.55 11.44 -19.73
C ALA A 330 14.85 11.41 -21.23
N ILE A 331 14.45 12.45 -21.99
CA ILE A 331 14.76 12.57 -23.42
C ILE A 331 16.28 12.59 -23.64
N ASN A 332 17.01 13.38 -22.84
CA ASN A 332 18.47 13.45 -22.93
C ASN A 332 19.13 12.11 -22.64
N TRP A 333 18.67 11.38 -21.60
CA TRP A 333 19.18 10.05 -21.30
C TRP A 333 18.88 9.04 -22.41
N LEU A 334 17.68 9.06 -23.01
CA LEU A 334 17.30 8.13 -24.06
C LEU A 334 18.11 8.31 -25.36
N ARG A 335 18.65 9.52 -25.61
CA ARG A 335 19.48 9.83 -26.77
C ARG A 335 20.91 9.25 -26.68
N HIS A 336 21.39 8.91 -25.48
CA HIS A 336 22.74 8.43 -25.20
C HIS A 336 22.72 7.00 -24.70
#